data_AF-A0A0F8ZQ09-F1
#
_entry.id   AF-A0A0F8ZQ09-F1
#
_cell.length_a   1.000
_cell.length_b   1.000
_cell.length_c   1.000
_cell.angle_alpha   90.00
_cell.angle_beta   90.00
_cell.angle_gamma   90.00
#
_symmetry.space_group_name_H-M   'P 1'
#
loop_
_entity.id
_entity.type
_entity.pdbx_description
1 polymer ?
#
loop_
_entity_poly.entity_id
_entity_poly.type
_entity_poly.pdbx_seq_one_letter_code
_entity_poly.pdbx_strand_id
1 'polypeptide(L)' 'MTPKQRMLAALNREKPDRLPVSIHQWQPYHLEEHMDGMDALDAFK' A
#
# COMPACT_ATOMS: atom_id res chain seq x y z
N MET A 1 -15.91 6.00 -7.67
CA MET A 1 -14.92 5.21 -8.45
C MET A 1 -14.32 4.08 -7.62
N THR A 2 -13.98 2.95 -8.24
CA THR A 2 -13.18 1.88 -7.61
C THR A 2 -11.74 2.37 -7.36
N PRO A 3 -10.95 1.71 -6.48
CA PRO A 3 -9.53 2.05 -6.29
C PRO A 3 -8.72 2.08 -7.60
N LYS A 4 -8.93 1.07 -8.45
CA LYS A 4 -8.24 0.98 -9.75
C LYS A 4 -8.61 2.14 -10.69
N GLN A 5 -9.89 2.45 -10.82
CA GLN A 5 -10.36 3.58 -11.64
C GLN A 5 -9.76 4.92 -11.17
N ARG A 6 -9.70 5.11 -9.84
CA ARG A 6 -9.13 6.32 -9.24
C ARG A 6 -7.63 6.48 -9.50
N MET A 7 -6.87 5.39 -9.42
CA MET A 7 -5.45 5.39 -9.76
C MET A 7 -5.23 5.76 -11.23
N LEU A 8 -6.01 5.15 -12.14
CA LEU A 8 -5.92 5.45 -13.57
C LEU A 8 -6.27 6.90 -13.88
N ALA A 9 -7.32 7.46 -13.27
CA ALA A 9 -7.68 8.86 -13.41
C ALA A 9 -6.53 9.79 -12.99
N ALA A 10 -5.89 9.53 -11.83
CA ALA A 10 -4.76 10.33 -11.36
C ALA A 10 -3.55 10.25 -12.31
N LEU A 11 -3.21 9.05 -12.81
CA LEU A 11 -2.13 8.86 -13.79
C LEU A 11 -2.40 9.58 -15.11
N ASN A 12 -3.67 9.64 -15.53
CA ASN A 12 -4.11 10.37 -16.72
C ASN A 12 -4.30 11.88 -16.48
N ARG A 13 -3.94 12.40 -15.30
CA ARG A 13 -4.10 13.82 -14.91
C ARG A 13 -5.56 14.31 -14.89
N GLU A 14 -6.50 13.41 -14.63
CA GLU A 14 -7.92 13.71 -14.44
C GLU A 14 -8.21 14.00 -12.95
N LYS A 15 -9.44 14.43 -12.64
CA LYS A 15 -9.89 14.71 -11.27
C LYS A 15 -10.54 13.48 -10.64
N PRO A 16 -9.87 12.74 -9.75
CA PRO A 16 -10.52 11.67 -9.01
C PRO A 16 -11.52 12.20 -7.96
N ASP A 17 -12.41 11.34 -7.47
CA ASP A 17 -13.42 11.62 -6.43
C ASP A 17 -12.78 11.82 -5.05
N ARG A 18 -11.57 11.29 -4.86
CA ARG A 18 -10.64 11.55 -3.74
C ARG A 18 -9.22 11.19 -4.18
N LEU A 19 -8.20 11.64 -3.44
CA LEU A 19 -6.81 11.28 -3.73
C LEU A 19 -6.60 9.75 -3.57
N PRO A 20 -6.08 9.03 -4.59
CA PRO A 20 -5.66 7.65 -4.41
C PRO A 20 -4.42 7.57 -3.52
N VAL A 21 -4.36 6.56 -2.65
CA VAL A 21 -3.23 6.30 -1.74
C VAL A 21 -2.88 4.82 -1.78
N SER A 22 -1.58 4.52 -1.73
CA SER A 22 -1.03 3.18 -1.49
C SER A 22 -0.14 3.22 -0.26
N ILE A 23 -0.20 2.18 0.57
CA ILE A 23 0.66 2.04 1.75
C ILE A 23 1.77 1.07 1.39
N HIS A 24 3.03 1.48 1.59
CA HIS A 24 4.14 0.54 1.60
C HIS A 24 4.13 -0.22 2.92
N GLN A 25 3.52 -1.39 2.90
CA GLN A 25 3.57 -2.34 4.02
C GLN A 25 4.97 -2.95 4.15
N TRP A 26 5.22 -3.56 5.31
CA TRP A 26 6.40 -4.42 5.49
C TRP A 26 6.51 -5.42 4.34
N GLN A 27 7.72 -5.53 3.80
CA GLN A 27 7.98 -6.50 2.75
C GLN A 27 8.07 -7.89 3.38
N PRO A 28 7.39 -8.92 2.84
CA PRO A 28 7.39 -10.25 3.41
C PRO A 28 8.80 -10.78 3.68
N TYR A 29 9.73 -10.58 2.73
CA TYR A 29 11.13 -10.95 2.90
C TYR A 29 11.79 -10.33 4.14
N HIS A 30 11.52 -9.04 4.43
CA HIS A 30 12.09 -8.38 5.60
C HIS A 30 11.53 -8.96 6.90
N LEU A 31 10.24 -9.28 6.92
CA LEU A 31 9.61 -9.92 8.08
C LEU A 31 10.23 -11.29 8.35
N GLU A 32 10.41 -12.10 7.30
CA GLU A 32 10.95 -13.47 7.40
C GLU A 32 12.43 -13.48 7.82
N GLU A 33 13.28 -12.66 7.19
CA GLU A 33 14.73 -12.75 7.35
C GLU A 33 15.30 -11.88 8.48
N HIS A 34 14.57 -10.85 8.91
CA HIS A 34 15.07 -9.86 9.87
C HIS A 34 14.17 -9.63 11.07
N MET A 35 12.95 -10.19 11.07
CA MET A 35 12.00 -10.05 12.16
C MET A 35 11.42 -11.41 12.58
N ASP A 36 12.15 -12.50 12.38
CA ASP A 36 11.78 -13.86 12.80
C ASP A 36 10.38 -14.31 12.33
N GLY A 37 9.94 -13.86 11.16
CA GLY A 37 8.62 -14.16 10.61
C GLY A 37 7.47 -13.49 11.37
N MET A 38 7.72 -12.39 12.06
CA MET A 38 6.71 -11.61 12.80
C MET A 38 5.56 -11.16 11.89
N ASP A 39 4.34 -11.14 12.44
CA ASP A 39 3.17 -10.58 11.75
C ASP A 39 3.39 -9.09 11.40
N ALA A 40 2.91 -8.68 10.23
CA ALA A 40 3.12 -7.34 9.71
C ALA A 40 2.54 -6.23 10.61
N LEU A 41 1.45 -6.49 11.34
CA LEU A 41 0.88 -5.49 12.26
C LEU A 41 1.67 -5.41 13.56
N ASP A 42 2.16 -6.55 14.05
CA ASP A 42 2.99 -6.59 15.26
C ASP A 42 4.35 -5.92 15.03
N ALA A 43 4.88 -5.96 13.81
CA ALA A 43 6.11 -5.28 13.40
C ALA A 43 6.07 -3.74 13.48
N PHE A 44 4.91 -3.13 13.74
CA PHE A 44 4.76 -1.68 13.95
C PHE A 44 4.72 -1.24 15.43
N LYS A 45 4.77 -2.18 16.39
CA LYS A 45 4.73 -1.90 17.83
C LYS A 45 6.12 -1.62 18.41
#